data_AF-A0AAD8XSG6-F1
#
_entry.id   AF-A0AAD8XSG6-F1
#
_cell.length_a   1.000
_cell.length_b   1.000
_cell.length_c   1.000
_cell.angle_alpha   90.00
_cell.angle_beta   90.00
_cell.angle_gamma   90.00
#
_symmetry.space_group_name_H-M   'P 1'
#
loop_
_entity.id
_entity.type
_entity.pdbx_description
1 polymer ?
#
loop_
_entity_poly.entity_id
_entity_poly.type
_entity_poly.pdbx_seq_one_letter_code
_entity_poly.pdbx_strand_id
1 'polypeptide(L)'
;MGIEEAKVEEVAEMCCASCGITRDVNDDNIKLKKCTDFDLVRYCSDKCKQEHQTQHEAISKDRTAELPKSLFYSCCSKMICKGCDHANKIRQREEQLECTCPFCRQKLPKSDEEVNTNFMNRAATNNDPVALRQVGMKHYREGDYDAAFKCHTKAVDLGDVGVEKDMKMGLHYYEEAAIAGHPRARYSRACYEMVDGRIDRAVKHWIIAANLGDDDSIQTLKGCYARGEVSKEEFAAALRAHYAAVDATKSPQREAAEAEEG
;
A
#
# COMPACT_ATOMS: atom_id res chain seq x y z
N MET A 1 -4.82 -13.79 -24.78
CA MET A 1 -4.82 -14.54 -23.50
C MET A 1 -4.21 -15.96 -23.67
N GLY A 2 -3.10 -16.18 -24.41
CA GLY A 2 -2.70 -17.57 -24.70
C GLY A 2 -1.21 -17.89 -24.84
N ILE A 3 -0.34 -16.89 -25.00
CA ILE A 3 1.11 -17.11 -25.16
C ILE A 3 1.91 -16.17 -24.23
N GLU A 4 1.35 -15.00 -23.92
CA GLU A 4 1.98 -13.96 -23.09
C GLU A 4 1.87 -14.23 -21.57
N GLU A 5 0.76 -14.80 -21.07
CA GLU A 5 0.64 -15.23 -19.67
C GLU A 5 1.58 -16.40 -19.34
N ALA A 6 1.75 -17.34 -20.27
CA ALA A 6 2.64 -18.49 -20.11
C ALA A 6 4.10 -18.07 -19.92
N LYS A 7 4.58 -17.04 -20.63
CA LYS A 7 5.94 -16.50 -20.47
C LYS A 7 6.19 -15.87 -19.10
N VAL A 8 5.16 -15.29 -18.49
CA VAL A 8 5.29 -14.67 -17.16
C VAL A 8 5.28 -15.70 -16.05
N GLU A 9 4.37 -16.68 -16.11
CA GLU A 9 4.40 -17.82 -15.19
C GLU A 9 5.77 -18.51 -15.29
N GLU A 10 6.23 -18.83 -16.50
CA GLU A 10 7.52 -19.45 -16.76
C GLU A 10 8.71 -18.72 -16.10
N VAL A 11 8.68 -17.39 -16.00
CA VAL A 11 9.79 -16.60 -15.44
C VAL A 11 9.79 -16.54 -13.92
N ALA A 12 8.63 -16.39 -13.28
CA ALA A 12 8.48 -16.52 -11.83
C ALA A 12 8.77 -17.95 -11.37
N GLU A 13 8.45 -18.93 -12.22
CA GLU A 13 8.70 -20.34 -12.02
C GLU A 13 10.19 -20.75 -12.13
N MET A 14 11.02 -19.93 -12.77
CA MET A 14 12.37 -20.33 -13.20
C MET A 14 13.51 -19.78 -12.36
N CYS A 15 13.34 -18.84 -11.44
CA CYS A 15 14.46 -18.25 -10.70
C CYS A 15 14.39 -18.44 -9.17
N CYS A 16 15.55 -18.56 -8.54
CA CYS A 16 15.64 -18.51 -7.09
C CYS A 16 15.38 -17.11 -6.57
N ALA A 17 14.45 -16.98 -5.62
CA ALA A 17 14.07 -15.73 -4.98
C ALA A 17 15.16 -15.12 -4.09
N SER A 18 16.30 -15.77 -3.87
CA SER A 18 17.42 -15.17 -3.13
C SER A 18 18.57 -14.78 -4.05
N CYS A 19 19.12 -15.75 -4.77
CA CYS A 19 20.33 -15.55 -5.58
C CYS A 19 20.06 -15.28 -7.07
N GLY A 20 18.79 -15.30 -7.51
CA GLY A 20 18.42 -15.07 -8.89
C GLY A 20 18.79 -16.20 -9.87
N ILE A 21 19.40 -17.30 -9.39
CA ILE A 21 19.83 -18.40 -10.26
C ILE A 21 18.62 -18.98 -11.00
N THR A 22 18.74 -19.15 -12.31
CA THR A 22 17.70 -19.73 -13.14
C THR A 22 17.86 -21.23 -13.21
N ARG A 23 16.74 -21.97 -13.21
CA ARG A 23 16.70 -23.32 -13.73
C ARG A 23 16.96 -23.24 -15.23
N ASP A 24 18.12 -23.67 -15.69
CA ASP A 24 18.35 -23.83 -17.12
C ASP A 24 17.55 -25.06 -17.57
N VAL A 25 16.78 -24.93 -18.66
CA VAL A 25 15.97 -26.05 -19.19
C VAL A 25 16.87 -27.18 -19.72
N ASN A 26 18.19 -26.94 -19.80
CA ASN A 26 19.21 -27.87 -20.27
C ASN A 26 20.18 -28.35 -19.17
N ASP A 27 20.01 -27.95 -17.90
CA ASP A 27 20.84 -28.39 -16.77
C ASP A 27 19.99 -28.95 -15.62
N ASP A 28 19.89 -30.28 -15.57
CA ASP A 28 19.10 -31.04 -14.59
C ASP A 28 19.61 -30.92 -13.13
N ASN A 29 20.75 -30.26 -12.90
CA ASN A 29 21.37 -30.19 -11.59
C ASN A 29 20.74 -29.15 -10.64
N ILE A 30 19.98 -28.18 -11.15
CA ILE A 30 19.35 -27.15 -10.31
C ILE A 30 17.86 -27.48 -10.12
N LYS A 31 17.47 -27.87 -8.90
CA LYS A 31 16.06 -28.10 -8.54
C LYS A 31 15.59 -26.97 -7.63
N LEU A 32 14.71 -26.10 -8.14
CA LEU A 32 14.06 -25.07 -7.34
C LEU A 32 12.90 -25.67 -6.53
N LYS A 33 12.89 -25.44 -5.22
CA LYS A 33 11.81 -25.84 -4.30
C LYS A 33 10.84 -24.67 -4.10
N LYS A 34 9.53 -24.95 -4.08
CA LYS A 34 8.50 -23.95 -3.78
C LYS A 34 8.58 -23.47 -2.33
N CYS A 35 8.26 -22.21 -2.10
CA CYS A 35 7.95 -21.69 -0.77
C CYS A 35 6.62 -22.26 -0.29
N THR A 36 6.50 -22.52 1.00
CA THR A 36 5.27 -23.02 1.64
C THR A 36 4.20 -21.93 1.77
N ASP A 37 4.62 -20.67 1.82
CA ASP A 37 3.75 -19.54 2.13
C ASP A 37 3.42 -18.68 0.90
N PHE A 38 4.12 -18.91 -0.21
CA PHE A 38 3.94 -18.20 -1.48
C PHE A 38 4.24 -19.11 -2.68
N ASP A 39 3.20 -19.55 -3.39
CA ASP A 39 3.30 -20.55 -4.46
C ASP A 39 4.17 -20.14 -5.66
N LEU A 40 4.37 -18.84 -5.84
CA LEU A 40 5.18 -18.24 -6.91
C LEU A 40 6.66 -18.07 -6.53
N VAL A 41 7.02 -18.26 -5.26
CA VAL A 41 8.38 -18.05 -4.76
C VAL A 41 9.12 -19.39 -4.73
N ARG A 42 10.36 -19.42 -5.24
CA ARG A 42 11.17 -20.64 -5.29
C ARG A 42 12.60 -20.44 -4.83
N TYR A 43 13.22 -21.48 -4.28
CA TYR A 43 14.59 -21.44 -3.75
C TYR A 43 15.43 -22.61 -4.28
N CYS A 44 16.67 -22.34 -4.65
CA CYS A 44 17.63 -23.38 -5.05
C CYS A 44 18.25 -24.12 -3.85
N SER A 45 18.15 -23.56 -2.65
CA SER A 45 18.67 -24.16 -1.43
C SER A 45 17.97 -23.62 -0.18
N ASP A 46 18.05 -24.37 0.92
CA ASP A 46 17.54 -23.92 2.22
C ASP A 46 18.35 -22.71 2.75
N LYS A 47 19.63 -22.61 2.36
CA LYS A 47 20.47 -21.44 2.61
C LYS A 47 19.91 -20.18 1.92
N CYS A 48 19.55 -20.27 0.63
CA CYS A 48 18.91 -19.16 -0.07
C CYS A 48 17.55 -18.78 0.54
N LYS A 49 16.79 -19.77 1.03
CA LYS A 49 15.55 -19.49 1.78
C LYS A 49 15.84 -18.67 3.05
N GLN A 50 16.83 -19.07 3.83
CA GLN A 50 17.25 -18.37 5.05
C GLN A 50 17.85 -16.98 4.77
N GLU A 51 18.71 -16.86 3.76
CA GLU A 51 19.31 -15.57 3.36
C GLU A 51 18.24 -14.57 2.90
N HIS A 52 17.28 -15.01 2.09
CA HIS A 52 16.14 -14.19 1.71
C HIS A 52 15.31 -13.77 2.93
N GLN A 53 15.12 -14.67 3.90
CA GLN A 53 14.45 -14.34 5.17
C GLN A 53 15.21 -13.28 5.98
N THR A 54 16.55 -13.33 6.02
CA THR A 54 17.34 -12.28 6.69
C THR A 54 17.33 -10.95 5.94
N GLN A 55 17.21 -10.97 4.61
CA GLN A 55 17.03 -9.75 3.80
C GLN A 55 15.65 -9.12 4.06
N HIS A 56 14.60 -9.94 4.29
CA HIS A 56 13.28 -9.46 4.73
C HIS A 56 13.35 -8.66 6.03
N GLU A 57 14.06 -9.16 7.04
CA GLU A 57 14.21 -8.48 8.34
C GLU A 57 14.98 -7.14 8.23
N ALA A 58 15.82 -6.97 7.21
CA ALA A 58 16.55 -5.74 6.96
C ALA A 58 15.70 -4.69 6.23
N ILE A 59 14.86 -5.12 5.27
CA ILE A 59 13.99 -4.24 4.47
C ILE A 59 12.77 -3.76 5.29
N SER A 60 12.31 -4.53 6.28
CA SER A 60 11.15 -4.18 7.14
C SER A 60 11.30 -2.92 8.01
N LYS A 61 12.46 -2.25 7.99
CA LYS A 61 12.77 -1.08 8.84
C LYS A 61 12.31 0.26 8.26
N ASP A 62 11.86 0.31 7.01
CA ASP A 62 11.38 1.55 6.37
C ASP A 62 9.85 1.54 6.22
N ARG A 63 9.14 2.16 7.19
CA ARG A 63 7.67 2.13 7.28
C ARG A 63 7.05 3.38 6.66
N THR A 64 6.84 3.38 5.34
CA THR A 64 6.15 4.51 4.65
C THR A 64 4.99 4.12 3.73
N ALA A 65 4.46 2.89 3.81
CA ALA A 65 3.34 2.45 2.96
C ALA A 65 2.20 1.77 3.73
N GLU A 66 1.24 2.52 4.28
CA GLU A 66 0.04 1.94 4.92
C GLU A 66 -1.26 2.74 4.69
N LEU A 67 -1.68 2.93 3.43
CA LEU A 67 -2.98 3.55 3.12
C LEU A 67 -4.17 2.58 2.88
N PRO A 68 -4.02 1.35 2.33
CA PRO A 68 -5.19 0.45 2.17
C PRO A 68 -5.51 -0.45 3.38
N LYS A 69 -4.62 -0.51 4.40
CA LYS A 69 -4.77 -1.43 5.55
C LYS A 69 -5.13 -0.72 6.87
N SER A 70 -5.81 0.42 6.81
CA SER A 70 -6.15 1.23 7.98
C SER A 70 -7.59 1.74 7.96
N LEU A 71 -8.21 1.81 9.13
CA LEU A 71 -9.55 2.34 9.38
C LEU A 71 -9.46 3.70 10.08
N PHE A 72 -10.38 4.59 9.77
CA PHE A 72 -10.43 5.93 10.35
C PHE A 72 -11.51 6.03 11.44
N TYR A 73 -11.18 6.63 12.58
CA TYR A 73 -12.09 6.75 13.72
C TYR A 73 -12.45 8.21 14.01
N SER A 74 -13.74 8.55 13.88
CA SER A 74 -14.25 9.92 14.03
C SER A 74 -14.15 10.48 15.45
N CYS A 75 -14.16 9.62 16.47
CA CYS A 75 -14.02 10.02 17.87
C CYS A 75 -12.69 10.71 18.19
N CYS A 76 -11.59 10.30 17.55
CA CYS A 76 -10.25 10.80 17.83
C CYS A 76 -9.46 11.27 16.59
N SER A 77 -10.08 11.23 15.40
CA SER A 77 -9.44 11.52 14.11
C SER A 77 -8.15 10.75 13.88
N LYS A 78 -8.12 9.46 14.26
CA LYS A 78 -6.94 8.60 14.07
C LYS A 78 -7.20 7.56 12.99
N MET A 79 -6.19 7.37 12.14
CA MET A 79 -6.05 6.18 11.32
C MET A 79 -5.45 5.07 12.19
N ILE A 80 -6.09 3.91 12.21
CA ILE A 80 -5.67 2.74 12.98
C ILE A 80 -5.57 1.58 12.00
N CYS A 81 -4.45 0.85 11.99
CA CYS A 81 -4.32 -0.28 11.09
C CYS A 81 -5.37 -1.36 11.40
N LYS A 82 -5.86 -2.05 10.37
CA LYS A 82 -6.90 -3.09 10.47
C LYS A 82 -6.54 -4.19 11.48
N GLY A 83 -5.26 -4.55 11.58
CA GLY A 83 -4.79 -5.52 12.58
C GLY A 83 -4.98 -5.05 14.03
N CYS A 84 -4.73 -3.77 14.34
CA CYS A 84 -4.99 -3.22 15.67
C CYS A 84 -6.48 -3.12 15.99
N ASP A 85 -7.31 -2.80 14.98
CA ASP A 85 -8.77 -2.84 15.15
C ASP A 85 -9.27 -4.27 15.40
N HIS A 86 -8.81 -5.23 14.60
CA HIS A 86 -9.18 -6.63 14.74
C HIS A 86 -8.75 -7.20 16.10
N ALA A 87 -7.52 -6.93 16.55
CA ALA A 87 -7.07 -7.31 17.89
C ALA A 87 -7.97 -6.74 18.99
N ASN A 88 -8.38 -5.47 18.85
CA ASN A 88 -9.29 -4.84 19.80
C ASN A 88 -10.70 -5.47 19.78
N LYS A 89 -11.21 -5.83 18.60
CA LYS A 89 -12.49 -6.55 18.44
C LYS A 89 -12.45 -7.94 19.08
N ILE A 90 -11.35 -8.69 18.95
CA ILE A 90 -11.18 -9.99 19.62
C ILE A 90 -11.30 -9.80 21.13
N ARG A 91 -10.50 -8.91 21.72
CA ARG A 91 -10.56 -8.61 23.16
C ARG A 91 -11.97 -8.24 23.61
N GLN A 92 -12.66 -7.39 22.86
CA GLN A 92 -14.03 -6.99 23.17
C GLN A 92 -15.00 -8.17 23.17
N ARG A 93 -14.88 -9.10 22.22
CA ARG A 93 -15.69 -10.32 22.18
C ARG A 93 -15.40 -11.25 23.36
N GLU A 94 -14.12 -11.51 23.63
CA GLU A 94 -13.68 -12.40 24.71
C GLU A 94 -14.10 -11.89 26.09
N GLU A 95 -13.98 -10.58 26.31
CA GLU A 95 -14.33 -9.92 27.57
C GLU A 95 -15.80 -9.43 27.61
N GLN A 96 -16.59 -9.69 26.57
CA GLN A 96 -17.99 -9.24 26.42
C GLN A 96 -18.18 -7.73 26.64
N LEU A 97 -17.22 -6.94 26.14
CA LEU A 97 -17.22 -5.49 26.20
C LEU A 97 -17.96 -4.88 25.02
N GLU A 98 -18.46 -3.66 25.21
CA GLU A 98 -19.01 -2.87 24.10
C GLU A 98 -17.94 -2.49 23.06
N CYS A 99 -18.37 -2.31 21.80
CA CYS A 99 -17.53 -1.85 20.70
C CYS A 99 -17.08 -0.39 20.92
N THR A 100 -15.81 -0.25 21.27
CA THR A 100 -15.11 1.04 21.46
C THR A 100 -13.96 1.21 20.47
N CYS A 101 -13.56 2.46 20.24
CA CYS A 101 -12.36 2.80 19.47
C CYS A 101 -11.10 2.14 20.07
N PRO A 102 -10.24 1.51 19.25
CA PRO A 102 -9.00 0.89 19.72
C PRO A 102 -8.02 1.89 20.36
N PHE A 103 -8.07 3.17 19.96
CA PHE A 103 -7.17 4.21 20.46
C PHE A 103 -7.71 4.92 21.70
N CYS A 104 -8.83 5.64 21.59
CA CYS A 104 -9.34 6.47 22.68
C CYS A 104 -10.38 5.76 23.58
N ARG A 105 -10.76 4.52 23.24
CA ARG A 105 -11.76 3.70 23.98
C ARG A 105 -13.16 4.34 24.12
N GLN A 106 -13.46 5.41 23.38
CA GLN A 106 -14.83 5.92 23.29
C GLN A 106 -15.72 4.94 22.52
N LYS A 107 -16.99 4.87 22.89
CA LYS A 107 -18.00 4.06 22.19
C LYS A 107 -18.04 4.47 20.71
N LEU A 108 -18.12 3.48 19.83
CA LEU A 108 -18.21 3.76 18.40
C LEU A 108 -19.59 4.34 18.06
N PRO A 109 -19.64 5.32 17.14
CA PRO A 109 -20.92 5.83 16.64
C PRO A 109 -21.70 4.70 15.96
N LYS A 110 -23.03 4.76 16.07
CA LYS A 110 -23.95 3.75 15.53
C LYS A 110 -24.53 4.15 14.17
N SER A 111 -24.33 5.39 13.74
CA SER A 111 -24.82 5.89 12.46
C SER A 111 -23.86 6.92 11.84
N ASP A 112 -24.02 7.15 10.54
CA ASP A 112 -23.25 8.15 9.81
C ASP A 112 -23.53 9.58 10.30
N GLU A 113 -24.73 9.85 10.82
CA GLU A 113 -25.05 11.12 11.47
C GLU A 113 -24.18 11.34 12.71
N GLU A 114 -24.04 10.34 13.58
CA GLU A 114 -23.19 10.44 14.76
C GLU A 114 -21.71 10.60 14.38
N VAL A 115 -21.26 9.90 13.33
CA VAL A 115 -19.92 10.07 12.74
C VAL A 115 -19.71 11.52 12.31
N ASN A 116 -20.67 12.09 11.57
CA ASN A 116 -20.62 13.47 11.10
C ASN A 116 -20.64 14.48 12.24
N THR A 117 -21.48 14.26 13.25
CA THR A 117 -21.53 15.10 14.46
C THR A 117 -20.18 15.12 15.17
N ASN A 118 -19.50 13.96 15.28
CA ASN A 118 -18.16 13.91 15.86
C ASN A 118 -17.16 14.78 15.07
N PHE A 119 -17.17 14.70 13.72
CA PHE A 119 -16.29 15.54 12.91
C PHE A 119 -16.58 17.03 13.04
N MET A 120 -17.86 17.42 13.00
CA MET A 120 -18.27 18.82 13.18
C MET A 120 -17.84 19.35 14.55
N ASN A 121 -18.06 18.57 15.61
CA ASN A 121 -17.68 18.96 16.97
C ASN A 121 -16.15 19.12 17.10
N ARG A 122 -15.35 18.20 16.54
CA ARG A 122 -13.89 18.32 16.56
C ARG A 122 -13.43 19.54 15.74
N ALA A 123 -13.89 19.67 14.50
CA ALA A 123 -13.57 20.82 13.66
C ALA A 123 -13.91 22.17 14.35
N ALA A 124 -15.02 22.24 15.09
CA ALA A 124 -15.42 23.45 15.80
C ALA A 124 -14.65 23.70 17.12
N THR A 125 -14.34 22.65 17.89
CA THR A 125 -13.79 22.80 19.25
C THR A 125 -12.28 22.97 19.29
N ASN A 126 -11.55 22.26 18.43
CA ASN A 126 -10.08 22.26 18.46
C ASN A 126 -9.46 22.50 17.08
N ASN A 127 -10.27 22.82 16.07
CA ASN A 127 -9.82 22.96 14.67
C ASN A 127 -9.00 21.75 14.20
N ASP A 128 -9.41 20.54 14.59
CA ASP A 128 -8.73 19.31 14.18
C ASP A 128 -8.59 19.28 12.63
N PRO A 129 -7.35 19.30 12.09
CA PRO A 129 -7.11 19.43 10.65
C PRO A 129 -7.77 18.30 9.85
N VAL A 130 -7.75 17.08 10.38
CA VAL A 130 -8.32 15.92 9.71
C VAL A 130 -9.85 15.95 9.78
N ALA A 131 -10.42 16.42 10.89
CA ALA A 131 -11.87 16.62 10.99
C ALA A 131 -12.34 17.73 10.03
N LEU A 132 -11.60 18.83 9.90
CA LEU A 132 -11.87 19.90 8.94
C LEU A 132 -11.87 19.37 7.50
N ARG A 133 -10.93 18.49 7.14
CA ARG A 133 -10.93 17.81 5.83
C ARG A 133 -12.20 17.00 5.59
N GLN A 134 -12.65 16.21 6.57
CA GLN A 134 -13.88 15.41 6.45
C GLN A 134 -15.13 16.29 6.34
N VAL A 135 -15.22 17.35 7.14
CA VAL A 135 -16.32 18.33 7.05
C VAL A 135 -16.32 19.03 5.69
N GLY A 136 -15.16 19.43 5.18
CA GLY A 136 -15.03 20.01 3.84
C GLY A 136 -15.46 19.04 2.74
N MET A 137 -15.12 17.75 2.84
CA MET A 137 -15.59 16.73 1.88
C MET A 137 -17.11 16.56 1.91
N LYS A 138 -17.74 16.66 3.08
CA LYS A 138 -19.20 16.63 3.21
C LYS A 138 -19.83 17.82 2.50
N HIS A 139 -19.38 19.04 2.79
CA HIS A 139 -19.86 20.25 2.12
C HIS A 139 -19.70 20.17 0.60
N TYR A 140 -18.58 19.62 0.12
CA TYR A 140 -18.35 19.40 -1.30
C TYR A 140 -19.39 18.46 -1.93
N ARG A 141 -19.71 17.33 -1.27
CA ARG A 141 -20.74 16.38 -1.74
C ARG A 141 -22.15 16.99 -1.73
N GLU A 142 -22.40 17.89 -0.80
CA GLU A 142 -23.66 18.65 -0.69
C GLU A 142 -23.75 19.83 -1.67
N GLY A 143 -22.66 20.13 -2.41
CA GLY A 143 -22.59 21.21 -3.38
C GLY A 143 -22.29 22.59 -2.77
N ASP A 144 -22.00 22.66 -1.47
CA ASP A 144 -21.54 23.87 -0.79
C ASP A 144 -20.03 24.02 -0.94
N TYR A 145 -19.62 24.40 -2.15
CA TYR A 145 -18.20 24.54 -2.50
C TYR A 145 -17.50 25.64 -1.70
N ASP A 146 -18.21 26.69 -1.29
CA ASP A 146 -17.64 27.79 -0.51
C ASP A 146 -17.31 27.34 0.92
N ALA A 147 -18.22 26.61 1.59
CA ALA A 147 -17.96 26.04 2.89
C ALA A 147 -16.87 24.95 2.82
N ALA A 148 -16.90 24.12 1.78
CA ALA A 148 -15.86 23.13 1.53
C ALA A 148 -14.48 23.77 1.43
N PHE A 149 -14.35 24.78 0.56
CA PHE A 149 -13.10 25.51 0.34
C PHE A 149 -12.56 26.16 1.62
N LYS A 150 -13.44 26.76 2.44
CA LYS A 150 -13.05 27.35 3.73
C LYS A 150 -12.53 26.29 4.70
N CYS A 151 -13.22 25.15 4.84
CA CYS A 151 -12.80 24.07 5.72
C CYS A 151 -11.46 23.47 5.27
N HIS A 152 -11.32 23.23 3.96
CA HIS A 152 -10.11 22.71 3.34
C HIS A 152 -8.92 23.65 3.48
N THR A 153 -9.10 24.95 3.22
CA THR A 153 -8.03 25.96 3.41
C THR A 153 -7.55 25.97 4.86
N LYS A 154 -8.48 25.96 5.82
CA LYS A 154 -8.15 25.95 7.24
C LYS A 154 -7.40 24.67 7.66
N ALA A 155 -7.77 23.52 7.10
CA ALA A 155 -7.06 22.27 7.34
C ALA A 155 -5.61 22.33 6.84
N VAL A 156 -5.38 22.89 5.64
CA VAL A 156 -4.04 23.09 5.06
C VAL A 156 -3.20 24.04 5.91
N ASP A 157 -3.77 25.16 6.35
CA ASP A 157 -3.06 26.13 7.20
C ASP A 157 -2.65 25.53 8.56
N LEU A 158 -3.33 24.46 8.98
CA LEU A 158 -3.02 23.69 10.19
C LEU A 158 -2.14 22.46 9.93
N GLY A 159 -1.62 22.32 8.70
CA GLY A 159 -0.67 21.27 8.30
C GLY A 159 -1.30 19.97 7.81
N ASP A 160 -2.60 19.94 7.46
CA ASP A 160 -3.18 18.77 6.77
C ASP A 160 -2.69 18.72 5.31
N VAL A 161 -1.67 17.90 5.07
CA VAL A 161 -1.14 17.63 3.72
C VAL A 161 -2.10 16.81 2.84
N GLY A 162 -3.22 16.33 3.39
CA GLY A 162 -4.22 15.53 2.68
C GLY A 162 -5.27 16.32 1.90
N VAL A 163 -5.15 17.65 1.83
CA VAL A 163 -6.11 18.54 1.15
C VAL A 163 -5.40 19.37 0.07
N GLU A 164 -5.77 19.15 -1.18
CA GLU A 164 -5.19 19.85 -2.34
C GLU A 164 -5.78 21.26 -2.50
N LYS A 165 -4.93 22.29 -2.47
CA LYS A 165 -5.33 23.71 -2.59
C LYS A 165 -5.47 24.19 -4.05
N ASP A 166 -4.84 23.50 -4.99
CA ASP A 166 -4.78 23.80 -6.43
C ASP A 166 -4.28 22.54 -7.16
N MET A 167 -4.78 22.22 -8.35
CA MET A 167 -4.29 21.09 -9.15
C MET A 167 -2.79 21.18 -9.47
N LYS A 168 -2.23 22.40 -9.61
CA LYS A 168 -0.77 22.62 -9.75
C LYS A 168 -0.01 22.38 -8.45
N MET A 169 -0.60 22.77 -7.33
CA MET A 169 -0.04 22.47 -6.00
C MET A 169 -0.13 20.97 -5.70
N GLY A 170 -1.19 20.32 -6.18
CA GLY A 170 -1.42 18.90 -6.14
C GLY A 170 -0.37 18.11 -6.90
N LEU A 171 -0.09 18.50 -8.14
CA LEU A 171 1.02 17.98 -8.91
C LEU A 171 2.37 18.18 -8.20
N HIS A 172 2.60 19.35 -7.60
CA HIS A 172 3.81 19.60 -6.82
C HIS A 172 3.93 18.69 -5.59
N TYR A 173 2.88 18.53 -4.79
CA TYR A 173 2.89 17.61 -3.66
C TYR A 173 2.93 16.14 -4.08
N TYR A 174 2.34 15.77 -5.22
CA TYR A 174 2.50 14.44 -5.80
C TYR A 174 3.95 14.20 -6.23
N GLU A 175 4.62 15.21 -6.78
CA GLU A 175 6.04 15.16 -7.10
C GLU A 175 6.90 15.04 -5.83
N GLU A 176 6.63 15.84 -4.80
CA GLU A 176 7.32 15.74 -3.51
C GLU A 176 7.06 14.40 -2.83
N ALA A 177 5.83 13.89 -2.85
CA ALA A 177 5.48 12.58 -2.32
C ALA A 177 6.18 11.46 -3.10
N ALA A 178 6.26 11.57 -4.44
CA ALA A 178 7.02 10.63 -5.25
C ALA A 178 8.51 10.69 -4.92
N ILE A 179 9.09 11.89 -4.74
CA ILE A 179 10.49 12.07 -4.30
C ILE A 179 10.70 11.44 -2.92
N ALA A 180 9.78 11.70 -1.99
CA ALA A 180 9.78 11.18 -0.62
C ALA A 180 9.49 9.69 -0.50
N GLY A 181 9.20 8.99 -1.61
CA GLY A 181 9.08 7.53 -1.60
C GLY A 181 7.64 7.00 -1.60
N HIS A 182 6.61 7.84 -1.63
CA HIS A 182 5.23 7.35 -1.57
C HIS A 182 4.87 6.45 -2.77
N PRO A 183 4.54 5.15 -2.57
CA PRO A 183 4.41 4.19 -3.67
C PRO A 183 3.36 4.60 -4.70
N ARG A 184 2.18 5.06 -4.24
CA ARG A 184 1.12 5.49 -5.15
C ARG A 184 1.47 6.73 -5.98
N ALA A 185 2.23 7.66 -5.40
CA ALA A 185 2.65 8.87 -6.10
C ALA A 185 3.69 8.51 -7.16
N ARG A 186 4.59 7.57 -6.86
CA ARG A 186 5.54 7.00 -7.83
C ARG A 186 4.84 6.25 -8.95
N TYR A 187 3.82 5.45 -8.66
CA TYR A 187 2.99 4.80 -9.67
C TYR A 187 2.35 5.82 -10.63
N SER A 188 1.67 6.84 -10.09
CA SER A 188 1.07 7.90 -10.91
C SER A 188 2.10 8.63 -11.75
N ARG A 189 3.29 8.92 -11.17
CA ARG A 189 4.40 9.57 -11.89
C ARG A 189 4.90 8.71 -13.06
N ALA A 190 4.98 7.40 -12.87
CA ALA A 190 5.36 6.44 -13.91
C ALA A 190 4.37 6.43 -15.07
N CYS A 191 3.06 6.48 -14.79
CA CYS A 191 2.02 6.57 -15.82
C CYS A 191 2.20 7.85 -16.68
N TYR A 192 2.52 8.99 -16.08
CA TYR A 192 2.80 10.22 -16.84
C TYR A 192 4.07 10.11 -17.69
N GLU A 193 5.15 9.53 -17.16
CA GLU A 193 6.37 9.29 -17.96
C GLU A 193 6.09 8.36 -19.15
N MET A 194 5.23 7.35 -18.96
CA MET A 194 4.84 6.43 -20.01
C MET A 194 4.02 7.12 -21.11
N VAL A 195 3.05 7.96 -20.75
CA VAL A 195 2.27 8.76 -21.71
C VAL A 195 3.18 9.70 -22.52
N ASP A 196 4.18 10.28 -21.88
CA ASP A 196 5.19 11.13 -22.53
C ASP A 196 6.24 10.35 -23.34
N GLY A 197 6.11 9.02 -23.44
CA GLY A 197 7.03 8.15 -24.20
C GLY A 197 8.39 7.91 -23.51
N ARG A 198 8.56 8.34 -22.25
CA ARG A 198 9.79 8.18 -21.46
C ARG A 198 9.78 6.84 -20.71
N ILE A 199 9.73 5.74 -21.48
CA ILE A 199 9.54 4.36 -21.00
C ILE A 199 10.56 3.98 -19.90
N ASP A 200 11.85 4.22 -20.12
CA ASP A 200 12.90 3.85 -19.15
C ASP A 200 12.72 4.54 -17.78
N ARG A 201 12.16 5.76 -17.77
CA ARG A 201 11.88 6.49 -16.54
C ARG A 201 10.62 5.96 -15.87
N ALA A 202 9.58 5.63 -16.65
CA ALA A 202 8.37 5.00 -16.14
C ALA A 202 8.68 3.68 -15.43
N VAL A 203 9.47 2.81 -16.08
CA VAL A 203 9.93 1.53 -15.52
C VAL A 203 10.64 1.72 -14.18
N LYS A 204 11.57 2.68 -14.07
CA LYS A 204 12.26 2.95 -12.79
C LYS A 204 11.31 3.37 -11.68
N HIS A 205 10.31 4.22 -11.99
CA HIS A 205 9.31 4.62 -11.01
C HIS A 205 8.44 3.45 -10.56
N TRP A 206 8.01 2.58 -11.49
CA TRP A 206 7.28 1.36 -11.15
C TRP A 206 8.13 0.36 -10.35
N ILE A 207 9.42 0.17 -10.67
CA ILE A 207 10.31 -0.69 -9.87
C ILE A 207 10.37 -0.22 -8.43
N ILE A 208 10.57 1.09 -8.20
CA ILE A 208 10.66 1.62 -6.84
C ILE A 208 9.32 1.47 -6.10
N ALA A 209 8.19 1.75 -6.77
CA ALA A 209 6.87 1.57 -6.16
C ALA A 209 6.56 0.09 -5.86
N ALA A 210 6.89 -0.81 -6.78
CA ALA A 210 6.74 -2.26 -6.59
C ALA A 210 7.60 -2.75 -5.42
N ASN A 211 8.86 -2.30 -5.31
CA ASN A 211 9.75 -2.63 -4.19
C ASN A 211 9.22 -2.18 -2.82
N LEU A 212 8.26 -1.24 -2.80
CA LEU A 212 7.58 -0.78 -1.59
C LEU A 212 6.22 -1.48 -1.36
N GLY A 213 5.94 -2.55 -2.12
CA GLY A 213 4.74 -3.36 -1.97
C GLY A 213 3.53 -2.87 -2.76
N ASP A 214 3.68 -1.96 -3.73
CA ASP A 214 2.55 -1.51 -4.56
C ASP A 214 2.17 -2.55 -5.63
N ASP A 215 0.97 -3.14 -5.49
CA ASP A 215 0.47 -4.21 -6.35
C ASP A 215 0.26 -3.75 -7.81
N ASP A 216 -0.25 -2.54 -8.03
CA ASP A 216 -0.50 -2.01 -9.38
C ASP A 216 0.81 -1.82 -10.16
N SER A 217 1.87 -1.39 -9.47
CA SER A 217 3.21 -1.25 -10.05
C SER A 217 3.80 -2.59 -10.48
N ILE A 218 3.67 -3.65 -9.67
CA ILE A 218 4.20 -4.96 -10.06
C ILE A 218 3.39 -5.58 -11.21
N GLN A 219 2.07 -5.37 -11.26
CA GLN A 219 1.24 -5.79 -12.39
C GLN A 219 1.60 -5.04 -13.68
N THR A 220 1.92 -3.76 -13.57
CA THR A 220 2.33 -2.95 -14.72
C THR A 220 3.71 -3.36 -15.24
N LEU A 221 4.66 -3.65 -14.34
CA LEU A 221 5.97 -4.19 -14.71
C LEU A 221 5.88 -5.55 -15.39
N LYS A 222 4.92 -6.40 -14.99
CA LYS A 222 4.63 -7.67 -15.67
C LYS A 222 4.27 -7.44 -17.14
N GLY A 223 3.46 -6.42 -17.43
CA GLY A 223 3.14 -6.01 -18.81
C GLY A 223 4.35 -5.45 -19.58
N CYS A 224 5.20 -4.66 -18.93
CA CYS A 224 6.43 -4.15 -19.54
C CYS A 224 7.45 -5.27 -19.84
N TYR A 225 7.57 -6.26 -18.97
CA TYR A 225 8.39 -7.45 -19.21
C TYR A 225 7.91 -8.23 -20.43
N ALA A 226 6.59 -8.45 -20.55
CA ALA A 226 6.01 -9.14 -21.71
C ALA A 226 6.29 -8.40 -23.05
N ARG A 227 6.40 -7.08 -23.01
CA ARG A 227 6.76 -6.23 -24.16
C ARG A 227 8.27 -6.12 -24.42
N GLY A 228 9.11 -6.70 -23.56
CA GLY A 228 10.57 -6.63 -23.66
C GLY A 228 11.17 -5.27 -23.24
N GLU A 229 10.39 -4.43 -22.54
CA GLU A 229 10.81 -3.12 -22.04
C GLU A 229 11.59 -3.22 -20.72
N VAL A 230 11.54 -4.39 -20.07
CA VAL A 230 12.22 -4.69 -18.81
C VAL A 230 12.93 -6.03 -18.96
N SER A 231 14.18 -6.12 -18.48
CA SER A 231 14.91 -7.40 -18.50
C SER A 231 14.30 -8.42 -17.53
N LYS A 232 14.60 -9.69 -17.76
CA LYS A 232 14.17 -10.79 -16.86
C LYS A 232 14.71 -10.56 -15.45
N GLU A 233 15.95 -10.10 -15.35
CA GLU A 233 16.67 -9.87 -14.10
C GLU A 233 16.04 -8.72 -13.30
N GLU A 234 15.71 -7.61 -13.96
CA GLU A 234 15.06 -6.46 -13.35
C GLU A 234 13.64 -6.79 -12.86
N PHE A 235 12.86 -7.48 -13.68
CA PHE A 235 11.51 -7.89 -13.29
C PHE A 235 11.53 -8.86 -12.10
N ALA A 236 12.42 -9.86 -12.14
CA ALA A 236 12.58 -10.80 -11.04
C ALA A 236 13.06 -10.11 -9.75
N ALA A 237 13.93 -9.10 -9.85
CA ALA A 237 14.36 -8.31 -8.70
C ALA A 237 13.22 -7.49 -8.08
N ALA A 238 12.42 -6.82 -8.92
CA ALA A 238 11.26 -6.06 -8.47
C ALA A 238 10.21 -6.97 -7.80
N LEU A 239 9.96 -8.14 -8.37
CA LEU A 239 9.03 -9.11 -7.81
C LEU A 239 9.48 -9.62 -6.44
N ARG A 240 10.77 -9.92 -6.26
CA ARG A 240 11.34 -10.30 -4.96
C ARG A 240 11.15 -9.22 -3.90
N ALA A 241 11.53 -7.99 -4.23
CA ALA A 241 11.43 -6.86 -3.31
C ALA A 241 9.97 -6.52 -2.97
N HIS A 242 9.06 -6.61 -3.95
CA HIS A 242 7.63 -6.46 -3.74
C HIS A 242 7.10 -7.48 -2.72
N TYR A 243 7.38 -8.78 -2.92
CA TYR A 243 6.95 -9.79 -1.97
C TYR A 243 7.59 -9.62 -0.59
N ALA A 244 8.84 -9.18 -0.51
CA ALA A 244 9.49 -8.84 0.75
C ALA A 244 8.76 -7.71 1.50
N ALA A 245 8.38 -6.65 0.79
CA ALA A 245 7.64 -5.54 1.37
C ALA A 245 6.24 -5.97 1.82
N VAL A 246 5.51 -6.74 1.01
CA VAL A 246 4.17 -7.26 1.37
C VAL A 246 4.25 -8.18 2.59
N ASP A 247 5.19 -9.13 2.59
CA ASP A 247 5.37 -10.10 3.68
C ASP A 247 5.75 -9.41 5.00
N ALA A 248 6.64 -8.41 4.95
CA ALA A 248 7.00 -7.60 6.12
C ALA A 248 5.83 -6.87 6.76
N THR A 249 4.73 -6.64 6.02
CA THR A 249 3.52 -6.00 6.55
C THR A 249 2.50 -6.99 7.10
N LYS A 250 2.74 -8.30 6.98
CA LYS A 250 1.85 -9.34 7.53
C LYS A 250 1.95 -9.40 9.04
N SER A 251 0.81 -9.65 9.67
CA SER A 251 0.74 -10.08 11.05
C SER A 251 -0.48 -10.99 11.19
N PRO A 252 -0.49 -11.94 12.16
CA PRO A 252 -1.64 -12.82 12.34
C PRO A 252 -2.98 -12.06 12.45
N GLN A 253 -2.95 -10.87 13.06
CA GLN A 253 -4.12 -10.01 13.21
C GLN A 253 -4.53 -9.32 11.90
N ARG A 254 -3.58 -8.99 11.01
CA ARG A 254 -3.88 -8.42 9.69
C ARG A 254 -4.42 -9.48 8.74
N GLU A 255 -3.85 -10.68 8.76
CA GLU A 255 -4.31 -11.82 7.97
C GLU A 255 -5.72 -12.25 8.39
N ALA A 256 -5.99 -12.33 9.70
CA ALA A 256 -7.33 -12.63 10.21
C ALA A 256 -8.35 -11.54 9.82
N ALA A 257 -7.95 -10.26 9.81
CA ALA A 257 -8.81 -9.17 9.37
C ALA A 257 -9.14 -9.25 7.87
N GLU A 258 -8.18 -9.57 7.02
CA GLU A 258 -8.38 -9.73 5.57
C GLU A 258 -9.27 -10.94 5.24
N ALA A 259 -9.14 -12.04 5.98
CA ALA A 259 -9.96 -13.24 5.80
C ALA A 259 -11.44 -13.07 6.20
N GLU A 260 -11.77 -12.08 7.04
CA GLU A 260 -13.16 -11.74 7.41
C GLU A 260 -13.84 -10.83 6.37
N GLU A 261 -13.10 -10.21 5.45
CA GLU A 261 -13.62 -9.25 4.44
C GLU A 261 -13.95 -9.90 3.08
N GLY A 262 -13.63 -11.17 2.86
CA GLY A 262 -13.87 -11.95 1.63
C GLY A 262 -15.00 -12.96 1.75
#